data_AF-A0A2J6HAD4-F1
#
_entry.id   AF-A0A2J6HAD4-F1
#
_cell.length_a   1.000
_cell.length_b   1.000
_cell.length_c   1.000
_cell.angle_alpha   90.00
_cell.angle_beta   90.00
_cell.angle_gamma   90.00
#
_symmetry.space_group_name_H-M   'P 1'
#
loop_
_entity.id
_entity.type
_entity.pdbx_description
1 polymer ?
#
loop_
_entity_poly.entity_id
_entity_poly.type
_entity_poly.pdbx_seq_one_letter_code
_entity_poly.pdbx_strand_id
1 'polypeptide(L)'
;MFKKPLTLLFVLLFSGLHFLSFAQQLPVSASGKRELDMLAGQATQNFTQRHQKALALAKAKGWVVKRIDKAGNLIALQGVNDRGFPVYLTTHNNTVAAATTGTNAVQPGGSLNLNLSGSSAILNNKLGIWDGGNVYALHREFDGKTIKLNNTGDAIDHATHVSGTMLAKGIYAPAKGMAFGAATLQSWDLITTLQR
;
A
#
# COMPACT_ATOMS: atom_id res chain seq x y z
N MET A 1 52.70 -36.73 -33.48
CA MET A 1 51.53 -36.13 -34.16
C MET A 1 50.83 -35.18 -33.20
N PHE A 2 51.33 -33.94 -33.08
CA PHE A 2 50.78 -32.90 -32.21
C PHE A 2 49.70 -32.11 -32.96
N LYS A 3 48.43 -32.27 -32.56
CA LYS A 3 47.32 -31.42 -33.02
C LYS A 3 46.51 -30.96 -31.79
N LYS A 4 47.05 -30.02 -31.01
CA LYS A 4 46.32 -29.30 -29.95
C LYS A 4 46.62 -27.78 -29.84
N PRO A 5 46.86 -26.99 -30.92
CA PRO A 5 46.96 -25.53 -30.74
C PRO A 5 45.64 -24.78 -30.99
N LEU A 6 44.66 -25.36 -31.69
CA LEU A 6 43.49 -24.59 -32.17
C LEU A 6 42.38 -24.43 -31.12
N THR A 7 42.23 -25.37 -30.19
CA THR A 7 41.18 -25.33 -29.17
C THR A 7 41.48 -24.36 -28.03
N LEU A 8 42.76 -24.08 -27.75
CA LEU A 8 43.14 -23.08 -26.73
C LEU A 8 42.87 -21.64 -27.21
N LEU A 9 43.00 -21.38 -28.51
CA LEU A 9 42.76 -20.05 -29.09
C LEU A 9 41.27 -19.66 -29.05
N PHE A 10 40.37 -20.63 -29.18
CA PHE A 10 38.92 -20.38 -29.16
C PHE A 10 38.38 -20.08 -27.75
N VAL A 11 38.98 -20.65 -26.70
CA VAL A 11 38.61 -20.39 -25.30
C VAL A 11 39.09 -19.00 -24.84
N LEU A 12 40.20 -18.50 -25.38
CA LEU A 12 40.73 -17.15 -25.12
C LEU A 12 39.96 -16.05 -25.88
N LEU A 13 39.39 -16.34 -27.05
CA LEU A 13 38.56 -15.39 -27.79
C LEU A 13 37.14 -15.22 -27.21
N PHE A 14 36.62 -16.21 -26.48
CA PHE A 14 35.29 -16.13 -25.86
C PHE A 14 35.27 -15.52 -24.44
N SER A 15 36.43 -15.38 -23.81
CA SER A 15 36.56 -14.81 -22.45
C SER A 15 36.86 -13.30 -22.45
N GLY A 16 37.05 -12.69 -23.63
CA GLY A 16 37.41 -11.28 -23.80
C GLY A 16 36.25 -10.30 -23.97
N LEU A 17 34.99 -10.75 -24.05
CA LEU A 17 33.83 -9.86 -24.02
C LEU A 17 33.41 -9.62 -22.57
N HIS A 18 34.21 -8.78 -21.91
CA HIS A 18 33.92 -8.24 -20.60
C HIS A 18 32.55 -7.55 -20.59
N PHE A 19 31.65 -8.14 -19.80
CA PHE A 19 30.56 -7.50 -19.06
C PHE A 19 30.49 -5.97 -19.23
N LEU A 20 29.64 -5.49 -20.14
CA LEU A 20 28.96 -4.21 -19.92
C LEU A 20 27.94 -4.45 -18.80
N SER A 21 28.43 -4.46 -17.56
CA SER A 21 27.57 -4.27 -16.40
C SER A 21 27.01 -2.87 -16.52
N PHE A 22 25.78 -2.75 -17.02
CA PHE A 22 24.97 -1.57 -16.80
C PHE A 22 24.69 -1.51 -15.30
N ALA A 23 25.61 -0.90 -14.55
CA ALA A 23 25.32 -0.50 -13.19
C ALA A 23 24.08 0.40 -13.24
N GLN A 24 23.07 0.09 -12.41
CA GLN A 24 21.85 0.87 -12.34
C GLN A 24 22.22 2.32 -12.05
N GLN A 25 21.92 3.22 -12.99
CA GLN A 25 22.09 4.65 -12.78
C GLN A 25 21.21 5.02 -11.59
N LEU A 26 21.81 5.59 -10.54
CA LEU A 26 21.03 6.09 -9.42
C LEU A 26 19.99 7.07 -9.97
N PRO A 27 18.69 6.87 -9.67
CA PRO A 27 17.62 7.68 -10.26
C PRO A 27 17.70 9.17 -9.87
N VAL A 28 18.56 9.52 -8.91
CA VAL A 28 18.81 10.89 -8.46
C VAL A 28 20.32 11.10 -8.31
N SER A 29 20.82 12.22 -8.85
CA SER A 29 22.22 12.64 -8.67
C SER A 29 22.52 13.02 -7.21
N ALA A 30 23.80 13.08 -6.84
CA ALA A 30 24.19 13.52 -5.49
C ALA A 30 23.70 14.94 -5.18
N SER A 31 23.63 15.83 -6.17
CA SER A 31 23.05 17.17 -6.02
C SER A 31 21.53 17.13 -5.82
N GLY A 32 20.81 16.33 -6.61
CA GLY A 32 19.37 16.15 -6.45
C GLY A 32 19.00 15.54 -5.10
N LYS A 33 19.81 14.62 -4.58
CA LYS A 33 19.61 14.09 -3.22
C LYS A 33 19.73 15.19 -2.17
N ARG A 34 20.74 16.06 -2.25
CA ARG A 34 20.92 17.18 -1.29
C ARG A 34 19.74 18.16 -1.34
N GLU A 35 19.20 18.42 -2.52
CA GLU A 35 18.02 19.28 -2.67
C GLU A 35 16.78 18.63 -2.04
N LEU A 36 16.55 17.34 -2.27
CA LEU A 36 15.46 16.60 -1.61
C LEU A 36 15.62 16.58 -0.08
N ASP A 37 16.84 16.39 0.43
CA ASP A 37 17.12 16.43 1.86
C ASP A 37 16.79 17.82 2.44
N MET A 38 17.13 18.90 1.71
CA MET A 38 16.79 20.27 2.11
C MET A 38 15.28 20.53 2.11
N LEU A 39 14.58 20.13 1.06
CA LEU A 39 13.12 20.26 0.95
C LEU A 39 12.40 19.47 2.05
N ALA A 40 12.86 18.26 2.34
CA ALA A 40 12.33 17.44 3.43
C ALA A 40 12.53 18.12 4.80
N GLY A 41 13.70 18.72 5.03
CA GLY A 41 13.99 19.51 6.23
C GLY A 41 13.05 20.71 6.38
N GLN A 42 12.89 21.50 5.31
CA GLN A 42 11.98 22.66 5.30
C GLN A 42 10.51 22.25 5.51
N ALA A 43 10.05 21.18 4.84
CA ALA A 43 8.70 20.66 5.02
C ALA A 43 8.44 20.20 6.45
N THR A 44 9.41 19.53 7.07
CA THR A 44 9.33 19.05 8.46
C THR A 44 9.25 20.21 9.46
N GLN A 45 10.09 21.23 9.28
CA GLN A 45 10.06 22.44 10.10
C GLN A 45 8.72 23.18 9.97
N ASN A 46 8.26 23.39 8.74
CA ASN A 46 6.98 24.04 8.46
C ASN A 46 5.81 23.28 9.08
N PHE A 47 5.78 21.95 8.92
CA PHE A 47 4.76 21.11 9.54
C PHE A 47 4.79 21.23 11.06
N THR A 48 5.97 21.12 11.68
CA THR A 48 6.13 21.18 13.15
C THR A 48 5.61 22.51 13.71
N GLN A 49 6.00 23.63 13.10
CA GLN A 49 5.55 24.96 13.53
C GLN A 49 4.02 25.12 13.39
N ARG A 50 3.45 24.70 12.26
CA ARG A 50 2.00 24.77 12.03
C ARG A 50 1.22 23.87 12.99
N HIS A 51 1.75 22.69 13.26
CA HIS A 51 1.15 21.72 14.18
C HIS A 51 1.17 22.24 15.62
N GLN A 52 2.31 22.75 16.10
CA GLN A 52 2.43 23.36 17.44
C GLN A 52 1.47 24.54 17.61
N LYS A 53 1.38 25.42 16.60
CA LYS A 53 0.41 26.52 16.58
C LYS A 53 -1.03 26.00 16.69
N ALA A 54 -1.35 24.93 15.98
CA ALA A 54 -2.68 24.32 16.03
C ALA A 54 -2.98 23.70 17.40
N LEU A 55 -2.02 23.06 18.06
CA LEU A 55 -2.18 22.53 19.42
C LEU A 55 -2.44 23.64 20.46
N ALA A 56 -1.70 24.76 20.36
CA ALA A 56 -1.92 25.91 21.23
C ALA A 56 -3.32 26.50 21.04
N LEU A 57 -3.75 26.67 19.78
CA LEU A 57 -5.10 27.14 19.44
C LEU A 57 -6.19 26.14 19.84
N ALA A 58 -5.92 24.84 19.74
CA ALA A 58 -6.87 23.81 20.16
C ALA A 58 -7.17 23.88 21.65
N LYS A 59 -6.14 24.12 22.49
CA LYS A 59 -6.32 24.36 23.92
C LYS A 59 -7.17 25.60 24.20
N ALA A 60 -6.93 26.69 23.47
CA ALA A 60 -7.65 27.95 23.67
C ALA A 60 -9.10 27.93 23.14
N LYS A 61 -9.36 27.20 22.05
CA LYS A 61 -10.64 27.21 21.33
C LYS A 61 -11.47 25.93 21.52
N GLY A 62 -10.99 24.99 22.34
CA GLY A 62 -11.68 23.71 22.59
C GLY A 62 -11.71 22.77 21.38
N TRP A 63 -10.74 22.87 20.46
CA TRP A 63 -10.69 21.97 19.32
C TRP A 63 -10.22 20.58 19.73
N VAL A 64 -10.83 19.57 19.12
CA VAL A 64 -10.42 18.18 19.33
C VAL A 64 -9.06 17.96 18.69
N VAL A 65 -8.08 17.44 19.43
CA VAL A 65 -6.74 17.13 18.88
C VAL A 65 -6.74 15.78 18.18
N LYS A 66 -7.37 14.78 18.79
CA LYS A 66 -7.51 13.42 18.26
C LYS A 66 -8.82 12.82 18.72
N ARG A 67 -9.61 12.25 17.82
CA ARG A 67 -10.78 11.42 18.18
C ARG A 67 -11.02 10.32 17.17
N ILE A 68 -11.75 9.30 17.60
CA ILE A 68 -12.43 8.36 16.71
C ILE A 68 -13.88 8.82 16.56
N ASP A 69 -14.39 8.95 15.34
CA ASP A 69 -15.79 9.26 15.11
C ASP A 69 -16.69 8.02 15.31
N LYS A 70 -18.01 8.21 15.20
CA LYS A 70 -18.98 7.10 15.36
C LYS A 70 -18.83 6.00 14.29
N ALA A 71 -18.17 6.29 13.18
CA ALA A 71 -17.92 5.36 12.09
C ALA A 71 -16.55 4.67 12.21
N GLY A 72 -15.77 4.96 13.25
CA GLY A 72 -14.45 4.38 13.50
C GLY A 72 -13.29 5.14 12.83
N ASN A 73 -13.54 6.29 12.20
CA ASN A 73 -12.50 7.06 11.55
C ASN A 73 -11.68 7.86 12.57
N LEU A 74 -10.35 7.81 12.45
CA LEU A 74 -9.44 8.65 13.20
C LEU A 74 -9.44 10.05 12.60
N ILE A 75 -9.79 11.05 13.40
CA ILE A 75 -9.69 12.47 13.08
C ILE A 75 -8.56 13.06 13.92
N ALA A 76 -7.53 13.60 13.28
CA ALA A 76 -6.35 14.17 13.95
C ALA A 76 -6.03 15.57 13.42
N LEU A 77 -5.90 16.53 14.34
CA LEU A 77 -5.55 17.92 14.02
C LEU A 77 -4.14 17.97 13.45
N GLN A 78 -3.96 18.52 12.26
CA GLN A 78 -2.65 18.63 11.61
C GLN A 78 -2.08 20.04 11.69
N GLY A 79 -2.94 21.05 11.61
CA GLY A 79 -2.49 22.43 11.51
C GLY A 79 -3.63 23.42 11.49
N VAL A 80 -3.31 24.64 11.08
CA VAL A 80 -4.27 25.67 10.72
C VAL A 80 -4.03 26.14 9.29
N ASN A 81 -5.12 26.51 8.62
CA ASN A 81 -5.03 27.17 7.31
C ASN A 81 -4.78 28.68 7.48
N ASP A 82 -4.59 29.38 6.37
CA ASP A 82 -4.25 30.81 6.36
C ASP A 82 -5.36 31.70 6.96
N ARG A 83 -6.58 31.17 7.03
CA ARG A 83 -7.74 31.82 7.67
C ARG A 83 -7.87 31.48 9.16
N GLY A 84 -6.95 30.72 9.73
CA GLY A 84 -6.93 30.36 11.15
C GLY A 84 -7.93 29.27 11.57
N PHE A 85 -8.49 28.52 10.61
CA PHE A 85 -9.35 27.36 10.88
C PHE A 85 -8.53 26.07 11.03
N PRO A 86 -8.99 25.11 11.85
CA PRO A 86 -8.29 23.85 12.05
C PRO A 86 -8.33 23.00 10.78
N VAL A 87 -7.19 22.38 10.45
CA VAL A 87 -7.05 21.41 9.36
C VAL A 87 -6.90 20.03 9.98
N TYR A 88 -7.81 19.13 9.63
CA TYR A 88 -7.85 17.76 10.12
C TYR A 88 -7.46 16.77 9.03
N LEU A 89 -6.70 15.74 9.42
CA LEU A 89 -6.56 14.52 8.65
C LEU A 89 -7.55 13.51 9.22
N THR A 90 -8.27 12.82 8.34
CA THR A 90 -9.16 11.72 8.74
C THR A 90 -8.77 10.42 8.04
N THR A 91 -8.88 9.29 8.73
CA THR A 91 -8.93 8.00 8.02
C THR A 91 -10.29 7.87 7.33
N HIS A 92 -10.31 7.17 6.20
CA HIS A 92 -11.53 6.88 5.46
C HIS A 92 -11.67 5.36 5.34
N ASN A 93 -12.93 4.91 5.37
CA ASN A 93 -13.27 3.50 5.23
C ASN A 93 -13.45 3.12 3.74
N ASN A 94 -13.60 1.82 3.48
CA ASN A 94 -13.66 1.29 2.13
C ASN A 94 -14.87 1.79 1.34
N THR A 95 -15.99 2.08 1.99
CA THR A 95 -17.18 2.60 1.30
C THR A 95 -16.98 4.00 0.74
N VAL A 96 -16.25 4.87 1.46
CA VAL A 96 -15.87 6.20 0.96
C VAL A 96 -14.86 6.07 -0.18
N ALA A 97 -13.85 5.20 -0.02
CA ALA A 97 -12.88 4.93 -1.09
C ALA A 97 -13.59 4.43 -2.37
N ALA A 98 -14.57 3.53 -2.23
CA ALA A 98 -15.32 2.97 -3.34
C ALA A 98 -16.17 4.04 -4.07
N ALA A 99 -16.69 5.02 -3.34
CA ALA A 99 -17.38 6.16 -3.94
C ALA A 99 -16.40 7.08 -4.70
N THR A 100 -15.23 7.35 -4.11
CA THR A 100 -14.20 8.20 -4.72
C THR A 100 -13.66 7.61 -6.02
N THR A 101 -13.48 6.29 -6.09
CA THR A 101 -12.98 5.59 -7.29
C THR A 101 -14.10 5.15 -8.25
N GLY A 102 -15.37 5.38 -7.91
CA GLY A 102 -16.53 4.93 -8.69
C GLY A 102 -16.78 3.41 -8.63
N THR A 103 -16.09 2.67 -7.77
CA THR A 103 -16.33 1.23 -7.57
C THR A 103 -17.76 0.94 -7.07
N ASN A 104 -18.34 1.84 -6.28
CA ASN A 104 -19.73 1.73 -5.85
C ASN A 104 -20.73 1.73 -7.03
N ALA A 105 -20.42 2.40 -8.14
CA ALA A 105 -21.30 2.50 -9.30
C ALA A 105 -21.43 1.17 -10.05
N VAL A 106 -20.37 0.34 -10.02
CA VAL A 106 -20.34 -0.97 -10.70
C VAL A 106 -20.75 -2.14 -9.78
N GLN A 107 -20.68 -1.96 -8.46
CA GLN A 107 -21.13 -2.95 -7.48
C GLN A 107 -22.65 -3.21 -7.55
N PRO A 108 -23.16 -4.33 -6.99
CA PRO A 108 -24.60 -4.58 -6.94
C PRO A 108 -25.39 -3.44 -6.28
N GLY A 109 -26.47 -3.03 -6.94
CA GLY A 109 -27.26 -1.85 -6.55
C GLY A 109 -26.62 -0.50 -6.92
N GLY A 110 -25.49 -0.49 -7.62
CA GLY A 110 -24.85 0.71 -8.15
C GLY A 110 -25.53 1.26 -9.41
N SER A 111 -25.25 2.53 -9.72
CA SER A 111 -25.92 3.27 -10.81
C SER A 111 -25.70 2.70 -12.21
N LEU A 112 -24.66 1.90 -12.42
CA LEU A 112 -24.35 1.28 -13.72
C LEU A 112 -24.99 -0.11 -13.88
N ASN A 113 -25.62 -0.65 -12.83
CA ASN A 113 -26.32 -1.95 -12.85
C ASN A 113 -25.47 -3.14 -13.35
N LEU A 114 -24.14 -3.05 -13.24
CA LEU A 114 -23.23 -4.10 -13.69
C LEU A 114 -23.13 -5.28 -12.70
N ASN A 115 -23.55 -5.05 -11.44
CA ASN A 115 -23.57 -6.06 -10.38
C ASN A 115 -22.20 -6.76 -10.16
N LEU A 116 -21.10 -6.03 -10.32
CA LEU A 116 -19.75 -6.58 -10.17
C LEU A 116 -19.37 -6.71 -8.69
N SER A 117 -19.15 -7.94 -8.23
CA SER A 117 -18.75 -8.24 -6.85
C SER A 117 -17.37 -8.92 -6.75
N GLY A 118 -16.84 -9.42 -7.88
CA GLY A 118 -15.67 -10.29 -7.88
C GLY A 118 -15.97 -11.76 -7.57
N SER A 119 -17.24 -12.17 -7.48
CA SER A 119 -17.65 -13.55 -7.13
C SER A 119 -17.53 -14.60 -8.23
N SER A 120 -17.02 -14.24 -9.41
CA SER A 120 -16.86 -15.20 -10.50
C SER A 120 -15.81 -16.25 -10.13
N ALA A 121 -16.14 -17.54 -10.31
CA ALA A 121 -15.21 -18.63 -10.06
C ALA A 121 -13.93 -18.55 -10.93
N ILE A 122 -13.99 -17.87 -12.08
CA ILE A 122 -12.82 -17.62 -12.95
C ILE A 122 -11.76 -16.77 -12.24
N LEU A 123 -12.18 -15.93 -11.29
CA LEU A 123 -11.28 -15.06 -10.52
C LEU A 123 -10.67 -15.77 -9.30
N ASN A 124 -11.08 -17.01 -9.01
CA ASN A 124 -10.49 -17.78 -7.92
C ASN A 124 -8.98 -17.92 -8.14
N ASN A 125 -8.23 -17.56 -7.10
CA ASN A 125 -6.77 -17.56 -7.03
C ASN A 125 -6.11 -16.57 -8.01
N LYS A 126 -6.83 -15.57 -8.50
CA LYS A 126 -6.26 -14.51 -9.36
C LYS A 126 -5.95 -13.21 -8.62
N LEU A 127 -6.59 -12.97 -7.47
CA LEU A 127 -6.25 -11.84 -6.60
C LEU A 127 -5.00 -12.17 -5.79
N GLY A 128 -4.05 -11.24 -5.78
CA GLY A 128 -2.77 -11.38 -5.11
C GLY A 128 -2.34 -10.08 -4.44
N ILE A 129 -1.63 -10.18 -3.32
CA ILE A 129 -1.00 -9.06 -2.62
C ILE A 129 0.43 -9.42 -2.20
N TRP A 130 1.37 -8.53 -2.48
CA TRP A 130 2.68 -8.50 -1.84
C TRP A 130 2.70 -7.32 -0.86
N ASP A 131 2.85 -7.60 0.44
CA ASP A 131 2.84 -6.59 1.51
C ASP A 131 4.00 -6.83 2.49
N GLY A 132 4.27 -5.94 3.46
CA GLY A 132 5.41 -6.04 4.37
C GLY A 132 5.31 -7.13 5.46
N GLY A 133 4.31 -8.00 5.36
CA GLY A 133 4.01 -9.09 6.29
C GLY A 133 2.77 -9.86 5.85
N ASN A 134 2.29 -10.77 6.69
CA ASN A 134 1.15 -11.62 6.37
C ASN A 134 -0.19 -10.99 6.76
N VAL A 135 -1.24 -11.44 6.06
CA VAL A 135 -2.63 -11.11 6.36
C VAL A 135 -3.09 -11.95 7.56
N TYR A 136 -3.81 -11.33 8.50
CA TYR A 136 -4.53 -12.08 9.53
C TYR A 136 -5.75 -12.79 8.92
N ALA A 137 -5.54 -14.01 8.42
CA ALA A 137 -6.53 -14.77 7.66
C ALA A 137 -7.84 -15.07 8.43
N LEU A 138 -7.78 -15.10 9.77
CA LEU A 138 -8.92 -15.35 10.64
C LEU A 138 -9.71 -14.08 11.01
N HIS A 139 -9.41 -12.94 10.40
CA HIS A 139 -10.18 -11.73 10.60
C HIS A 139 -11.64 -11.94 10.17
N ARG A 140 -12.61 -11.48 10.98
CA ARG A 140 -14.06 -11.68 10.72
C ARG A 140 -14.50 -11.25 9.31
N GLU A 141 -13.91 -10.19 8.77
CA GLU A 141 -14.23 -9.70 7.42
C GLU A 141 -13.82 -10.66 6.30
N PHE A 142 -13.03 -11.69 6.62
CA PHE A 142 -12.61 -12.75 5.70
C PHE A 142 -13.36 -14.07 5.93
N ASP A 143 -14.39 -14.08 6.77
CA ASP A 143 -15.18 -15.29 7.03
C ASP A 143 -15.81 -15.86 5.74
N GLY A 144 -15.58 -17.15 5.51
CA GLY A 144 -15.96 -17.87 4.28
C GLY A 144 -15.05 -17.62 3.07
N LYS A 145 -13.89 -16.97 3.24
CA LYS A 145 -12.89 -16.75 2.17
C LYS A 145 -11.60 -17.52 2.47
N THR A 146 -10.89 -17.89 1.40
CA THR A 146 -9.59 -18.55 1.50
C THR A 146 -8.48 -17.52 1.33
N ILE A 147 -7.82 -17.16 2.43
CA ILE A 147 -6.60 -16.34 2.41
C ILE A 147 -5.39 -17.28 2.40
N LYS A 148 -4.75 -17.43 1.24
CA LYS A 148 -3.59 -18.28 1.06
C LYS A 148 -2.31 -17.49 1.35
N LEU A 149 -1.68 -17.75 2.49
CA LEU A 149 -0.33 -17.24 2.80
C LEU A 149 0.70 -18.12 2.09
N ASN A 150 1.51 -17.52 1.21
CA ASN A 150 2.48 -18.27 0.40
C ASN A 150 3.91 -18.26 0.98
N ASN A 151 4.14 -17.57 2.10
CA ASN A 151 5.40 -17.55 2.81
C ASN A 151 5.21 -17.37 4.33
N THR A 152 6.31 -17.57 5.06
CA THR A 152 6.36 -17.45 6.51
C THR A 152 6.63 -16.00 6.88
N GLY A 153 5.71 -15.37 7.62
CA GLY A 153 5.83 -14.00 8.08
C GLY A 153 4.77 -13.71 9.14
N ASP A 154 4.99 -12.71 9.97
CA ASP A 154 4.04 -12.35 11.02
C ASP A 154 2.81 -11.67 10.41
N ALA A 155 1.65 -11.93 11.01
CA ALA A 155 0.44 -11.21 10.65
C ALA A 155 0.56 -9.74 11.09
N ILE A 156 0.35 -8.80 10.17
CA ILE A 156 0.44 -7.37 10.46
C ILE A 156 -0.84 -6.63 10.09
N ASP A 157 -1.09 -5.52 10.81
CA ASP A 157 -2.26 -4.67 10.59
C ASP A 157 -2.30 -4.10 9.16
N HIS A 158 -1.14 -3.74 8.61
CA HIS A 158 -1.07 -3.14 7.27
C HIS A 158 -1.56 -4.11 6.18
N ALA A 159 -0.97 -5.31 6.09
CA ALA A 159 -1.38 -6.34 5.14
C ALA A 159 -2.85 -6.74 5.31
N THR A 160 -3.32 -6.84 6.56
CA THR A 160 -4.73 -7.13 6.87
C THR A 160 -5.66 -6.02 6.41
N HIS A 161 -5.28 -4.76 6.62
CA HIS A 161 -6.05 -3.60 6.19
C HIS A 161 -6.11 -3.49 4.67
N VAL A 162 -4.98 -3.64 3.97
CA VAL A 162 -4.93 -3.61 2.50
C VAL A 162 -5.79 -4.74 1.91
N SER A 163 -5.70 -5.95 2.46
CA SER A 163 -6.56 -7.07 2.08
C SER A 163 -8.04 -6.79 2.37
N GLY A 164 -8.33 -6.07 3.45
CA GLY A 164 -9.67 -5.57 3.76
C GLY A 164 -10.21 -4.69 2.63
N THR A 165 -9.43 -3.70 2.18
CA THR A 165 -9.79 -2.84 1.04
C THR A 165 -10.08 -3.65 -0.22
N MET A 166 -9.31 -4.71 -0.48
CA MET A 166 -9.48 -5.55 -1.67
C MET A 166 -10.76 -6.38 -1.62
N LEU A 167 -10.97 -7.21 -0.58
CA LEU A 167 -11.99 -8.25 -0.61
C LEU A 167 -12.77 -8.49 0.69
N ALA A 168 -12.70 -7.60 1.69
CA ALA A 168 -13.53 -7.73 2.89
C ALA A 168 -15.01 -7.91 2.53
N LYS A 169 -15.68 -8.83 3.24
CA LYS A 169 -17.09 -9.16 3.01
C LYS A 169 -18.00 -7.97 3.30
N GLY A 170 -17.61 -7.09 4.24
CA GLY A 170 -18.42 -5.98 4.70
C GLY A 170 -19.40 -6.39 5.78
N ILE A 171 -19.00 -7.30 6.70
CA ILE A 171 -19.79 -7.62 7.89
C ILE A 171 -20.00 -6.34 8.70
N TYR A 172 -18.94 -5.55 8.86
CA TYR A 172 -19.05 -4.12 9.12
C TYR A 172 -19.18 -3.38 7.79
N ALA A 173 -20.36 -2.80 7.52
CA ALA A 173 -20.66 -2.20 6.22
C ALA A 173 -19.60 -1.20 5.70
N PRO A 174 -19.02 -0.32 6.55
CA PRO A 174 -17.94 0.58 6.12
C PRO A 174 -16.65 -0.12 5.66
N ALA A 175 -16.40 -1.36 6.09
CA ALA A 175 -15.24 -2.15 5.72
C ALA A 175 -15.43 -2.94 4.42
N LYS A 176 -16.60 -2.92 3.78
CA LYS A 176 -16.86 -3.69 2.55
C LYS A 176 -15.81 -3.41 1.47
N GLY A 177 -15.09 -4.45 1.05
CA GLY A 177 -14.03 -4.35 0.06
C GLY A 177 -14.55 -4.08 -1.35
N MET A 178 -13.64 -3.72 -2.25
CA MET A 178 -13.96 -3.44 -3.66
C MET A 178 -14.48 -4.69 -4.39
N ALA A 179 -13.86 -5.84 -4.15
CA ALA A 179 -14.25 -7.15 -4.65
C ALA A 179 -14.79 -8.03 -3.51
N PHE A 180 -15.80 -7.54 -2.79
CA PHE A 180 -16.36 -8.19 -1.59
C PHE A 180 -16.89 -9.62 -1.84
N GLY A 181 -17.20 -9.98 -3.09
CA GLY A 181 -17.64 -11.32 -3.51
C GLY A 181 -16.49 -12.27 -3.84
N ALA A 182 -15.24 -11.81 -3.93
CA ALA A 182 -14.09 -12.68 -4.22
C ALA A 182 -13.89 -13.73 -3.12
N ALA A 183 -13.71 -14.98 -3.53
CA ALA A 183 -13.61 -16.12 -2.61
C ALA A 183 -12.20 -16.36 -2.10
N THR A 184 -11.16 -15.96 -2.84
CA THR A 184 -9.77 -16.23 -2.46
C THR A 184 -8.85 -15.03 -2.67
N LEU A 185 -7.80 -14.96 -1.84
CA LEU A 185 -6.69 -14.01 -1.96
C LEU A 185 -5.38 -14.77 -1.76
N GLN A 186 -4.42 -14.55 -2.64
CA GLN A 186 -3.04 -14.99 -2.44
C GLN A 186 -2.23 -13.87 -1.78
N SER A 187 -1.49 -14.18 -0.72
CA SER A 187 -0.69 -13.21 0.03
C SER A 187 0.77 -13.66 0.08
N TRP A 188 1.66 -12.69 -0.05
CA TRP A 188 3.11 -12.85 0.10
C TRP A 188 3.67 -11.69 0.94
N ASP A 189 4.45 -12.01 1.95
CA ASP A 189 5.35 -11.05 2.58
C ASP A 189 6.53 -10.68 1.64
N LEU A 190 6.74 -9.39 1.40
CA LEU A 190 7.82 -8.82 0.59
C LEU A 190 9.21 -9.20 1.13
N ILE A 191 9.39 -9.22 2.46
CA ILE A 191 10.71 -9.37 3.07
C ILE A 191 11.22 -10.79 2.88
N THR A 192 10.37 -11.78 3.12
CA THR A 192 10.74 -13.20 3.04
C THR A 192 10.69 -13.77 1.61
N THR A 193 10.07 -13.05 0.66
CA THR A 193 10.04 -13.48 -0.76
C THR A 193 11.33 -13.16 -1.50
N LEU A 194 12.06 -12.09 -1.16
CA LEU A 194 13.28 -11.66 -1.85
C LEU A 194 14.56 -12.42 -1.43
N GLN A 195 14.44 -13.36 -0.48
CA GLN A 195 15.57 -14.14 0.04
C GLN A 195 15.70 -15.54 -0.59
N ARG A 196 14.98 -15.81 -1.69
CA ARG A 196 15.08 -17.06 -2.47
C ARG A 196 15.44 -16.75 -3.91
#